data_AF-U9U5Z5-F1
#
_entry.id   AF-U9U5Z5-F1
#
_cell.length_a   1.000
_cell.length_b   1.000
_cell.length_c   1.000
_cell.angle_alpha   90.00
_cell.angle_beta   90.00
_cell.angle_gamma   90.00
#
_symmetry.space_group_name_H-M   'P 1'
#
loop_
_entity.id
_entity.type
_entity.pdbx_description
1 polymer ?
#
loop_
_entity_poly.entity_id
_entity_poly.type
_entity_poly.pdbx_seq_one_letter_code
_entity_poly.pdbx_strand_id
1 'polypeptide(L)'
;MVILASFAFAFYILLSPKEDYSLDTRTFNDDPNNPWNLTATYQVFVNETSTSPNLFILQQPDENTNMFTNYANSLFATCLLLTGDTSSLSNWPYEENPTLMILMILFAFAMAIYILNVFITLFGEAMQDNEESYLIMKAEYLVKIELFYLLPFQRRWKSWFPEVIHYHAGIKKTRKEIKKMIEHKEWKTKEFPNLKRRLTEELEIEDDTLKGIYIDKATT
;
A
#
# COMPACT_ATOMS: atom_id res chain seq x y z
N MET A 1 -4.30 12.54 1.36
CA MET A 1 -4.79 13.46 0.31
C MET A 1 -4.82 14.91 0.77
N VAL A 2 -5.51 15.26 1.87
CA VAL A 2 -5.57 16.67 2.35
C VAL A 2 -4.19 17.28 2.56
N ILE A 3 -3.28 16.58 3.25
CA ILE A 3 -1.90 17.04 3.48
C ILE A 3 -1.18 17.33 2.16
N LEU A 4 -1.22 16.40 1.20
CA LEU A 4 -0.59 16.55 -0.10
C LEU A 4 -1.14 17.75 -0.89
N ALA A 5 -2.47 17.94 -0.86
CA ALA A 5 -3.12 19.08 -1.50
C ALA A 5 -2.73 20.42 -0.85
N SER A 6 -2.58 20.46 0.47
CA SER A 6 -2.13 21.64 1.22
C SER A 6 -0.68 22.01 0.89
N PHE A 7 0.23 21.02 0.83
CA PHE A 7 1.62 21.27 0.45
C PHE A 7 1.74 21.68 -1.01
N ALA A 8 1.00 21.05 -1.92
CA ALA A 8 0.94 21.49 -3.30
C ALA A 8 0.47 22.94 -3.40
N PHE A 9 -0.56 23.31 -2.66
CA PHE A 9 -1.01 24.70 -2.64
C PHE A 9 0.05 25.67 -2.07
N ALA A 10 0.80 25.25 -1.05
CA ALA A 10 1.90 26.05 -0.50
C ALA A 10 3.06 26.22 -1.51
N PHE A 11 3.47 25.15 -2.18
CA PHE A 11 4.47 25.23 -3.26
C PHE A 11 3.99 26.08 -4.42
N TYR A 12 2.72 25.94 -4.81
CA TYR A 12 2.09 26.76 -5.83
C TYR A 12 2.19 28.25 -5.49
N ILE A 13 1.77 28.67 -4.30
CA ILE A 13 1.86 30.09 -3.91
C ILE A 13 3.31 30.58 -3.86
N LEU A 14 4.23 29.74 -3.40
CA LEU A 14 5.63 30.13 -3.21
C LEU A 14 6.38 30.26 -4.54
N LEU A 15 6.11 29.36 -5.49
CA LEU A 15 6.89 29.17 -6.71
C LEU A 15 6.16 29.59 -7.99
N SER A 16 4.90 30.03 -7.88
CA SER A 16 4.17 30.59 -9.02
C SER A 16 4.79 31.95 -9.42
N PRO A 17 4.89 32.24 -10.73
CA PRO A 17 5.24 33.56 -11.23
C PRO A 17 4.22 34.59 -10.75
N LYS A 18 4.70 35.75 -10.32
CA LYS A 18 3.87 36.88 -9.88
C LYS A 18 3.47 37.78 -11.03
N GLU A 19 4.25 37.78 -12.10
CA GLU A 19 4.02 38.58 -13.29
C GLU A 19 3.66 37.69 -14.48
N ASP A 20 2.93 38.27 -15.43
CA ASP A 20 2.61 37.60 -16.69
C ASP A 20 3.87 37.34 -17.51
N TYR A 21 3.95 36.14 -18.08
CA TYR A 21 5.07 35.71 -18.92
C TYR A 21 4.55 35.01 -20.19
N SER A 22 5.40 34.91 -21.20
CA SER A 22 5.17 34.16 -22.44
C SER A 22 6.37 33.27 -22.71
N LEU A 23 6.16 32.04 -23.16
CA LEU A 23 7.25 31.12 -23.50
C LEU A 23 7.91 31.44 -24.85
N ASP A 24 7.22 32.16 -25.73
CA ASP A 24 7.71 32.50 -27.07
C ASP A 24 8.55 33.78 -27.08
N THR A 25 8.27 34.70 -26.15
CA THR A 25 8.92 36.00 -26.09
C THR A 25 9.59 36.20 -24.75
N ARG A 26 10.89 36.48 -24.77
CA ARG A 26 11.65 36.76 -23.55
C ARG A 26 11.10 37.98 -22.82
N THR A 27 10.64 37.75 -21.61
CA THR A 27 10.28 38.80 -20.65
C THR A 27 11.48 39.09 -19.75
N PHE A 28 11.84 40.37 -19.64
CA PHE A 28 12.82 40.83 -18.65
C PHE A 28 12.06 41.33 -17.43
N ASN A 29 12.05 40.54 -16.36
CA ASN A 29 11.54 40.96 -15.06
C ASN A 29 12.39 40.39 -13.93
N ASP A 30 12.24 40.99 -12.75
CA ASP A 30 12.97 40.61 -11.53
C ASP A 30 12.23 39.51 -10.75
N ASP A 31 11.24 38.84 -11.36
CA ASP A 31 10.49 37.77 -10.73
C ASP A 31 11.34 36.48 -10.71
N PRO A 32 11.77 35.99 -9.53
CA PRO A 32 12.62 34.80 -9.43
C PRO A 32 11.91 33.52 -9.91
N ASN A 33 10.58 33.52 -9.98
CA ASN A 33 9.79 32.37 -10.41
C ASN A 33 9.46 32.38 -11.90
N ASN A 34 9.81 33.44 -12.64
CA ASN A 34 9.59 33.49 -14.07
C ASN A 34 10.41 32.38 -14.78
N PRO A 35 9.80 31.55 -15.65
CA PRO A 35 10.52 30.52 -16.41
C PRO A 35 11.78 31.03 -17.15
N TRP A 36 11.78 32.28 -17.62
CA TRP A 36 12.95 32.88 -18.26
C TRP A 36 14.14 33.14 -17.32
N ASN A 37 13.89 33.26 -16.01
CA ASN A 37 14.93 33.45 -15.00
C ASN A 37 15.41 32.10 -14.42
N LEU A 38 14.64 31.03 -14.61
CA LEU A 38 14.97 29.67 -14.16
C LEU A 38 15.72 28.84 -15.22
N THR A 39 15.69 29.28 -16.48
CA THR A 39 16.29 28.54 -17.59
C THR A 39 17.83 28.52 -17.54
N ALA A 40 18.43 27.46 -18.05
CA ALA A 40 19.88 27.32 -18.10
C ALA A 40 20.51 28.39 -19.01
N THR A 41 21.55 29.05 -18.48
CA THR A 41 22.39 29.99 -19.23
C THR A 41 23.77 29.38 -19.42
N TYR A 42 24.16 29.17 -20.68
CA TYR A 42 25.45 28.58 -21.03
C TYR A 42 26.41 29.67 -21.48
N GLN A 43 27.52 29.82 -20.77
CA GLN A 43 28.61 30.70 -21.21
C GLN A 43 29.43 30.03 -22.32
N VAL A 44 29.78 30.79 -23.36
CA VAL A 44 30.63 30.29 -24.44
C VAL A 44 32.10 30.51 -24.09
N PHE A 45 32.82 29.41 -23.91
CA PHE A 45 34.26 29.39 -23.74
C PHE A 45 34.93 29.28 -25.10
N VAL A 46 35.77 30.26 -25.45
CA VAL A 46 36.49 30.28 -26.74
C VAL A 46 37.81 29.52 -26.63
N ASN A 47 38.48 29.59 -25.47
CA ASN A 47 39.65 28.78 -25.09
C ASN A 47 39.57 28.46 -23.58
N GLU A 48 40.42 27.56 -23.06
CA GLU A 48 40.43 27.10 -21.66
C GLU A 48 40.46 28.22 -20.60
N THR A 49 41.03 29.38 -20.94
CA THR A 49 41.20 30.52 -20.01
C THR A 49 40.47 31.80 -20.45
N SER A 50 39.87 31.80 -21.65
CA SER A 50 39.19 32.99 -22.19
C SER A 50 37.70 32.73 -22.38
N THR A 51 36.91 33.24 -21.43
CA THR A 51 35.48 33.41 -21.57
C THR A 51 35.21 34.62 -22.47
N SER A 52 34.29 34.53 -23.43
CA SER A 52 33.74 35.73 -24.07
C SER A 52 32.57 36.22 -23.21
N PRO A 53 32.75 37.23 -22.33
CA PRO A 53 31.76 37.55 -21.28
C PRO A 53 30.39 37.96 -21.84
N ASN A 54 30.33 38.38 -23.11
CA ASN A 54 29.11 38.86 -23.75
C ASN A 54 28.43 37.79 -24.63
N LEU A 55 28.98 36.58 -24.74
CA LEU A 55 28.36 35.49 -25.51
C LEU A 55 27.84 34.41 -24.56
N PHE A 56 26.52 34.33 -24.48
CA PHE A 56 25.81 33.29 -23.74
C PHE A 56 24.65 32.76 -24.56
N ILE A 57 24.38 31.46 -24.41
CA ILE A 57 23.24 30.79 -25.01
C ILE A 57 22.21 30.59 -23.90
N LEU A 58 21.00 31.11 -24.11
CA LEU A 58 19.86 30.88 -23.24
C LEU A 58 19.01 29.75 -23.81
N GLN A 59 18.72 28.77 -22.98
CA GLN A 59 17.72 27.77 -23.33
C GLN A 59 16.33 28.40 -23.29
N GLN A 60 15.50 28.14 -24.30
CA GLN A 60 14.11 28.58 -24.28
C GLN A 60 13.36 27.78 -23.21
N PRO A 61 12.66 28.43 -22.26
CA PRO A 61 11.88 27.74 -21.25
C PRO A 61 10.67 27.05 -21.90
N ASP A 62 10.24 25.96 -21.27
CA ASP A 62 9.05 25.21 -21.61
C ASP A 62 8.06 25.18 -20.43
N GLU A 63 6.93 24.51 -20.60
CA GLU A 63 5.91 24.36 -19.55
C GLU A 63 6.41 23.64 -18.30
N ASN A 64 7.48 22.83 -18.41
CA ASN A 64 8.05 22.07 -17.31
C ASN A 64 9.14 22.84 -16.57
N THR A 65 9.67 23.91 -17.16
CA THR A 65 10.70 24.77 -16.56
C THR A 65 10.22 25.39 -15.25
N ASN A 66 8.93 25.71 -15.14
CA ASN A 66 8.28 25.96 -13.86
C ASN A 66 6.94 25.21 -13.77
N MET A 67 6.95 24.05 -13.11
CA MET A 67 5.75 23.22 -12.90
C MET A 67 4.76 23.84 -11.90
N PHE A 68 5.09 24.92 -11.21
CA PHE A 68 4.24 25.58 -10.20
C PHE A 68 3.43 26.75 -10.76
N THR A 69 3.38 26.88 -12.08
CA THR A 69 2.57 27.87 -12.80
C THR A 69 1.06 27.56 -12.73
N ASN A 70 0.71 26.28 -12.61
CA ASN A 70 -0.67 25.80 -12.45
C ASN A 70 -0.76 24.90 -11.21
N TYR A 71 -1.86 25.04 -10.45
CA TYR A 71 -2.14 24.18 -9.30
C TYR A 71 -2.15 22.68 -9.64
N ALA A 72 -2.68 22.29 -10.80
CA ALA A 72 -2.70 20.88 -11.22
C ALA A 72 -1.28 20.32 -11.41
N ASN A 73 -0.40 21.10 -12.03
CA ASN A 73 1.00 20.74 -12.24
C ASN A 73 1.77 20.77 -10.91
N SER A 74 1.47 21.71 -10.02
CA SER A 74 2.02 21.75 -8.67
C SER A 74 1.62 20.53 -7.83
N LEU A 75 0.37 20.07 -7.93
CA LEU A 75 -0.07 18.81 -7.33
C LEU A 75 0.73 17.63 -7.87
N PHE A 76 0.92 17.58 -9.20
CA PHE A 76 1.71 16.52 -9.83
C PHE A 76 3.18 16.55 -9.39
N ALA A 77 3.82 17.72 -9.36
CA ALA A 77 5.17 17.91 -8.84
C ALA A 77 5.29 17.50 -7.37
N THR A 78 4.27 17.77 -6.55
CA THR A 78 4.23 17.35 -5.14
C THR A 78 4.09 15.82 -5.03
N CYS A 79 3.36 15.18 -5.95
CA CYS A 79 3.32 13.72 -6.07
C CYS A 79 4.65 13.12 -6.54
N LEU A 80 5.41 13.81 -7.41
CA LEU A 80 6.76 13.39 -7.78
C LEU A 80 7.71 13.47 -6.58
N LEU A 81 7.65 14.57 -5.82
CA LEU A 81 8.40 14.77 -4.58
C LEU A 81 8.08 13.68 -3.54
N LEU A 82 6.83 13.24 -3.48
CA LEU A 82 6.39 12.12 -2.64
C LEU A 82 7.16 10.82 -2.93
N THR A 83 7.41 10.55 -4.21
CA THR A 83 8.15 9.38 -4.67
C THR A 83 9.67 9.55 -4.61
N GLY A 84 10.14 10.72 -4.19
CA GLY A 84 11.55 11.07 -4.06
C GLY A 84 12.15 11.78 -5.28
N ASP A 85 11.34 12.14 -6.27
CA ASP A 85 11.79 12.90 -7.44
C ASP A 85 11.75 14.41 -7.13
N THR A 86 12.93 15.03 -7.10
CA THR A 86 13.13 16.46 -6.81
C THR A 86 13.35 17.30 -8.06
N SER A 87 13.26 16.72 -9.26
CA SER A 87 13.53 17.41 -10.52
C SER A 87 12.67 18.67 -10.71
N SER A 88 11.41 18.63 -10.27
CA SER A 88 10.52 19.78 -10.34
C SER A 88 10.99 20.99 -9.51
N LEU A 89 11.85 20.78 -8.52
CA LEU A 89 12.33 21.79 -7.57
C LEU A 89 13.81 22.16 -7.78
N SER A 90 14.52 21.50 -8.69
CA SER A 90 15.97 21.68 -8.87
C SER A 90 16.36 23.06 -9.40
N ASN A 91 15.42 23.81 -9.96
CA ASN A 91 15.69 25.12 -10.57
C ASN A 91 15.93 26.21 -9.52
N TRP A 92 15.57 25.98 -8.26
CA TRP A 92 15.77 26.96 -7.18
C TRP A 92 16.96 26.56 -6.29
N PRO A 93 17.98 27.41 -6.14
CA PRO A 93 19.04 27.18 -5.17
C PRO A 93 18.50 27.29 -3.74
N TYR A 94 18.78 26.26 -2.93
CA TYR A 94 18.24 26.15 -1.56
C TYR A 94 18.81 27.19 -0.58
N GLU A 95 20.05 27.64 -0.80
CA GLU A 95 20.70 28.66 0.03
C GLU A 95 20.03 30.03 -0.11
N GLU A 96 19.57 30.35 -1.32
CA GLU A 96 18.90 31.63 -1.62
C GLU A 96 17.42 31.61 -1.23
N ASN A 97 16.83 30.41 -1.07
CA ASN A 97 15.41 30.22 -0.81
C ASN A 97 15.16 29.41 0.47
N PRO A 98 15.43 29.97 1.67
CA PRO A 98 15.29 29.26 2.94
C PRO A 98 13.86 28.80 3.22
N THR A 99 12.86 29.55 2.74
CA THR A 99 11.45 29.18 2.87
C THR A 99 11.13 27.89 2.11
N LEU A 100 11.67 27.74 0.89
CA LEU A 100 11.50 26.51 0.10
C LEU A 100 12.17 25.33 0.80
N MET A 101 13.39 25.52 1.30
CA MET A 101 14.13 24.50 2.04
C MET A 101 13.35 24.02 3.26
N ILE A 102 12.82 24.94 4.07
CA ILE A 102 12.01 24.60 5.25
C ILE A 102 10.75 23.85 4.82
N LEU A 103 10.06 24.29 3.76
CA LEU A 103 8.84 23.64 3.27
C LEU A 103 9.12 22.20 2.80
N MET A 104 10.23 21.97 2.10
CA MET A 104 10.66 20.64 1.68
C MET A 104 11.01 19.73 2.86
N ILE A 105 11.73 20.24 3.86
CA ILE A 105 12.07 19.46 5.07
C ILE A 105 10.78 19.07 5.80
N LEU A 106 9.85 20.02 5.96
CA LEU A 106 8.57 19.79 6.64
C LEU A 106 7.71 18.78 5.87
N PHE A 107 7.70 18.86 4.53
CA PHE A 107 7.06 17.86 3.67
C PHE A 107 7.69 16.47 3.88
N ALA A 108 9.02 16.36 3.83
CA ALA A 108 9.71 15.09 4.01
C ALA A 108 9.42 14.45 5.38
N PHE A 109 9.41 15.23 6.46
CA PHE A 109 9.01 14.76 7.79
C PHE A 109 7.55 14.30 7.83
N ALA A 110 6.64 15.08 7.27
CA ALA A 110 5.23 14.71 7.18
C ALA A 110 5.05 13.41 6.38
N MET A 111 5.81 13.23 5.29
CA MET A 111 5.76 12.02 4.49
C MET A 111 6.36 10.80 5.18
N ALA A 112 7.48 10.94 5.87
CA ALA A 112 8.10 9.85 6.62
C ALA A 112 7.16 9.31 7.72
N ILE A 113 6.52 10.22 8.45
CA ILE A 113 5.57 9.86 9.50
C ILE A 113 4.27 9.29 8.90
N TYR A 114 3.72 9.94 7.86
CA TYR A 114 2.37 9.64 7.36
C TYR A 114 2.31 8.50 6.35
N ILE A 115 3.25 8.42 5.41
CA ILE A 115 3.30 7.29 4.47
C ILE A 115 3.94 6.11 5.15
N LEU A 116 5.23 6.14 5.49
CA LEU A 116 5.89 4.90 5.85
C LEU A 116 5.41 4.34 7.19
N ASN A 117 5.37 5.14 8.25
CA ASN A 117 5.07 4.60 9.57
C ASN A 117 3.59 4.18 9.73
N VAL A 118 2.65 5.01 9.27
CA VAL A 118 1.21 4.66 9.33
C VAL A 118 0.83 3.61 8.30
N PHE A 119 1.31 3.70 7.04
CA PHE A 119 1.02 2.69 6.03
C PHE A 119 1.59 1.33 6.41
N ILE A 120 2.85 1.24 6.88
CA ILE A 120 3.43 -0.04 7.30
C ILE A 120 2.65 -0.63 8.48
N THR A 121 2.20 0.21 9.42
CA THR A 121 1.40 -0.25 10.56
C THR A 121 0.04 -0.78 10.13
N LEU A 122 -0.72 -0.01 9.33
CA LEU A 122 -2.02 -0.41 8.79
C LEU A 122 -1.92 -1.60 7.85
N PHE A 123 -0.88 -1.64 7.01
CA PHE A 123 -0.62 -2.74 6.10
C PHE A 123 -0.25 -4.01 6.88
N GLY A 124 0.55 -3.88 7.94
CA GLY A 124 0.85 -4.97 8.86
C GLY A 124 -0.41 -5.54 9.52
N GLU A 125 -1.30 -4.67 10.00
CA GLU A 125 -2.58 -5.08 10.59
C GLU A 125 -3.52 -5.74 9.56
N ALA A 126 -3.63 -5.17 8.35
CA ALA A 126 -4.44 -5.75 7.27
C ALA A 126 -3.87 -7.10 6.76
N MET A 127 -2.55 -7.27 6.75
CA MET A 127 -1.90 -8.55 6.44
C MET A 127 -2.06 -9.58 7.56
N GLN A 128 -2.29 -9.12 8.79
CA GLN A 128 -2.59 -9.99 9.92
C GLN A 128 -4.02 -10.55 9.86
N ASP A 129 -4.88 -10.02 8.95
CA ASP A 129 -6.24 -10.52 8.74
C ASP A 129 -6.24 -11.88 8.01
N ASN A 130 -5.98 -12.89 8.85
CA ASN A 130 -6.61 -14.21 8.93
C ASN A 130 -6.31 -15.22 7.81
N GLU A 131 -5.41 -16.16 8.12
CA GLU A 131 -5.35 -17.48 7.48
C GLU A 131 -6.72 -18.17 7.42
N GLU A 132 -7.61 -17.90 8.39
CA GLU A 132 -8.98 -18.46 8.42
C GLU A 132 -9.90 -17.86 7.35
N SER A 133 -9.84 -16.53 7.15
CA SER A 133 -10.61 -15.85 6.09
C SER A 133 -10.17 -16.32 4.72
N TYR A 134 -8.87 -16.59 4.55
CA TYR A 134 -8.32 -17.13 3.31
C TYR A 134 -8.84 -18.54 2.97
N LEU A 135 -8.99 -19.41 3.98
CA LEU A 135 -9.49 -20.77 3.78
C LEU A 135 -10.99 -20.80 3.51
N ILE A 136 -11.76 -19.96 4.21
CA ILE A 136 -13.19 -19.77 3.93
C ILE A 136 -13.37 -19.27 2.50
N MET A 137 -12.60 -18.26 2.10
CA MET A 137 -12.66 -17.73 0.73
C MET A 137 -12.28 -18.80 -0.30
N LYS A 138 -11.24 -19.62 -0.04
CA LYS A 138 -10.89 -20.76 -0.90
C LYS A 138 -12.01 -21.79 -1.00
N ALA A 139 -12.64 -22.14 0.11
CA ALA A 139 -13.74 -23.11 0.14
C ALA A 139 -14.95 -22.59 -0.64
N GLU A 140 -15.33 -21.32 -0.46
CA GLU A 140 -16.41 -20.68 -1.21
C GLU A 140 -16.15 -20.69 -2.72
N TYR A 141 -14.92 -20.35 -3.14
CA TYR A 141 -14.54 -20.40 -4.55
C TYR A 141 -14.56 -21.83 -5.09
N LEU A 142 -14.09 -22.81 -4.31
CA LEU A 142 -14.09 -24.21 -4.71
C LEU A 142 -15.52 -24.74 -4.89
N VAL A 143 -16.44 -24.41 -3.99
CA VAL A 143 -17.87 -24.75 -4.11
C VAL A 143 -18.50 -24.08 -5.34
N LYS A 144 -18.18 -22.82 -5.63
CA LYS A 144 -18.67 -22.14 -6.84
C LYS A 144 -18.15 -22.82 -8.11
N ILE A 145 -16.88 -23.19 -8.15
CA ILE A 145 -16.28 -23.94 -9.28
C ILE A 145 -16.97 -25.29 -9.44
N GLU A 146 -17.18 -26.01 -8.34
CA GLU A 146 -17.86 -27.31 -8.36
C GLU A 146 -19.30 -27.22 -8.88
N LEU A 147 -20.05 -26.21 -8.45
CA LEU A 147 -21.46 -26.07 -8.79
C LEU A 147 -21.68 -25.56 -10.22
N PHE A 148 -20.90 -24.58 -10.67
CA PHE A 148 -21.16 -23.87 -11.93
C PHE A 148 -20.25 -24.27 -13.09
N TYR A 149 -19.04 -24.78 -12.82
CA TYR A 149 -18.01 -24.94 -13.84
C TYR A 149 -17.57 -26.39 -14.10
N LEU A 150 -18.05 -27.37 -13.31
CA LEU A 150 -17.67 -28.78 -13.46
C LEU A 150 -18.81 -29.70 -13.91
N LEU A 151 -18.51 -30.53 -14.91
CA LEU A 151 -19.40 -31.57 -15.40
C LEU A 151 -19.52 -32.73 -14.39
N PRO A 152 -20.64 -33.50 -14.40
CA PRO A 152 -20.88 -34.57 -13.42
C PRO A 152 -19.78 -35.64 -13.36
N PHE A 153 -19.08 -35.90 -14.47
CA PHE A 153 -18.00 -36.88 -14.49
C PHE A 153 -16.69 -36.33 -13.91
N GLN A 154 -16.41 -35.03 -14.05
CA GLN A 154 -15.20 -34.38 -13.50
C GLN A 154 -15.24 -34.33 -11.98
N ARG A 155 -16.43 -34.15 -11.39
CA ARG A 155 -16.64 -34.19 -9.93
C ARG A 155 -16.35 -35.55 -9.29
N ARG A 156 -16.33 -36.63 -10.08
CA ARG A 156 -16.07 -37.99 -9.60
C ARG A 156 -14.60 -38.39 -9.72
N TRP A 157 -13.74 -37.52 -10.24
CA TRP A 157 -12.31 -37.79 -10.34
C TRP A 157 -11.61 -37.57 -9.00
N LYS A 158 -11.26 -38.69 -8.35
CA LYS A 158 -10.53 -38.70 -7.07
C LYS A 158 -9.20 -37.95 -7.10
N SER A 159 -8.59 -37.79 -8.28
CA SER A 159 -7.35 -37.02 -8.44
C SER A 159 -7.55 -35.51 -8.29
N TRP A 160 -8.74 -34.99 -8.57
CA TRP A 160 -9.07 -33.56 -8.48
C TRP A 160 -9.90 -33.24 -7.23
N PHE A 161 -10.75 -34.18 -6.80
CA PHE A 161 -11.57 -34.09 -5.60
C PHE A 161 -11.24 -35.25 -4.66
N PRO A 162 -10.28 -35.06 -3.74
CA PRO A 162 -9.94 -36.09 -2.78
C PRO A 162 -11.11 -36.31 -1.80
N GLU A 163 -11.25 -37.55 -1.34
CA GLU A 163 -12.27 -37.94 -0.38
C GLU A 163 -12.03 -37.36 1.03
N VAL A 164 -10.79 -36.94 1.31
CA VAL A 164 -10.36 -36.36 2.59
C VAL A 164 -9.48 -35.14 2.33
N ILE A 165 -9.74 -34.04 3.05
CA ILE A 165 -8.93 -32.81 3.00
C ILE A 165 -8.16 -32.71 4.32
N HIS A 166 -6.83 -32.68 4.24
CA HIS A 166 -5.99 -32.47 5.40
C HIS A 166 -5.84 -30.98 5.68
N TYR A 167 -6.17 -30.55 6.90
CA TYR A 167 -6.00 -29.18 7.35
C TYR A 167 -5.16 -29.13 8.62
N HIS A 168 -4.21 -28.20 8.65
CA HIS A 168 -3.41 -27.92 9.84
C HIS A 168 -4.06 -26.80 10.64
N ALA A 169 -4.50 -27.12 11.85
CA ALA A 169 -5.10 -26.16 12.77
C ALA A 169 -4.25 -26.06 14.05
N GLY A 170 -4.09 -24.83 14.57
CA GLY A 170 -3.36 -24.61 15.81
C GLY A 170 -4.08 -25.19 17.03
N ILE A 171 -3.40 -26.08 17.78
CA ILE A 171 -3.95 -26.83 18.94
C ILE A 171 -4.76 -25.94 19.89
N LYS A 172 -4.21 -24.76 20.28
CA LYS A 172 -4.86 -23.84 21.21
C LYS A 172 -6.19 -23.28 20.69
N LYS A 173 -6.24 -22.92 19.40
CA LYS A 173 -7.43 -22.34 18.76
C LYS A 173 -8.50 -23.41 18.56
N THR A 174 -8.10 -24.58 18.10
CA THR A 174 -8.97 -25.76 17.96
C THR A 174 -9.59 -26.14 19.31
N ARG A 175 -8.80 -26.19 20.38
CA ARG A 175 -9.28 -26.49 21.74
C ARG A 175 -10.34 -25.47 22.22
N LYS A 176 -10.11 -24.17 21.97
CA LYS A 176 -11.05 -23.10 22.33
C LYS A 176 -12.38 -23.24 21.60
N GLU A 177 -12.34 -23.54 20.30
CA GLU A 177 -13.54 -23.60 19.48
C GLU A 177 -14.38 -24.84 19.77
N ILE A 178 -13.74 -26.00 19.99
CA ILE A 178 -14.46 -27.23 20.39
C ILE A 178 -15.17 -27.02 21.73
N LYS A 179 -14.53 -26.35 22.71
CA LYS A 179 -15.19 -26.03 23.99
C LYS A 179 -16.43 -25.16 23.80
N LYS A 180 -16.36 -24.12 22.97
CA LYS A 180 -17.54 -23.30 22.63
C LYS A 180 -18.63 -24.14 21.97
N MET A 181 -18.29 -25.02 21.01
CA MET A 181 -19.27 -25.89 20.34
C MET A 181 -19.96 -26.86 21.32
N ILE A 182 -19.24 -27.35 22.32
CA ILE A 182 -19.80 -28.19 23.40
C ILE A 182 -20.79 -27.35 24.25
N GLU A 183 -20.39 -26.15 24.67
CA GLU A 183 -21.26 -25.24 25.43
C GLU A 183 -22.57 -24.91 24.70
N HIS A 184 -22.50 -24.69 23.39
CA HIS A 184 -23.66 -24.37 22.55
C HIS A 184 -24.46 -25.61 22.11
N LYS A 185 -24.06 -26.83 22.52
CA LYS A 185 -24.65 -28.11 22.09
C LYS A 185 -24.63 -28.34 20.57
N GLU A 186 -23.69 -27.70 19.89
CA GLU A 186 -23.48 -27.78 18.43
C GLU A 186 -22.47 -28.87 18.05
N TRP A 187 -21.77 -29.44 19.03
CA TRP A 187 -20.84 -30.56 18.83
C TRP A 187 -21.57 -31.88 18.50
N LYS A 188 -22.20 -31.94 17.32
CA LYS A 188 -22.95 -33.09 16.80
C LYS A 188 -22.08 -33.89 15.83
N THR A 189 -21.44 -34.94 16.32
CA THR A 189 -20.57 -35.82 15.53
C THR A 189 -21.07 -37.26 15.55
N LYS A 190 -22.34 -37.47 15.15
CA LYS A 190 -22.91 -38.83 15.02
C LYS A 190 -22.29 -39.62 13.87
N GLU A 191 -21.71 -38.94 12.88
CA GLU A 191 -21.18 -39.56 11.66
C GLU A 191 -19.77 -40.16 11.84
N PHE A 192 -18.95 -39.63 12.76
CA PHE A 192 -17.55 -40.05 12.94
C PHE A 192 -17.13 -40.17 14.43
N PRO A 193 -17.71 -41.11 15.20
CA PRO A 193 -17.46 -41.23 16.64
C PRO A 193 -15.99 -41.55 16.98
N ASN A 194 -15.31 -42.34 16.15
CA ASN A 194 -13.91 -42.71 16.37
C ASN A 194 -12.93 -41.54 16.19
N LEU A 195 -13.18 -40.67 15.20
CA LEU A 195 -12.38 -39.47 14.95
C LEU A 195 -12.59 -38.43 16.06
N LYS A 196 -13.84 -38.25 16.50
CA LYS A 196 -14.17 -37.39 17.65
C LYS A 196 -13.33 -37.78 18.86
N ARG A 197 -13.32 -39.07 19.23
CA ARG A 197 -12.60 -39.57 20.41
C ARG A 197 -11.11 -39.30 20.33
N ARG A 198 -10.46 -39.60 19.19
CA ARG A 198 -9.03 -39.34 19.00
C ARG A 198 -8.70 -37.85 19.07
N LEU A 199 -9.55 -37.01 18.50
CA LEU A 199 -9.36 -35.56 18.53
C LEU A 199 -9.47 -35.00 19.96
N THR A 200 -10.44 -35.47 20.76
CA THR A 200 -10.58 -35.04 22.16
C THR A 200 -9.44 -35.55 23.05
N GLU A 201 -8.94 -36.76 22.79
CA GLU A 201 -7.77 -37.32 23.47
C GLU A 201 -6.50 -36.50 23.17
N GLU A 202 -6.21 -36.25 21.88
CA GLU A 202 -5.02 -35.49 21.45
C GLU A 202 -5.06 -34.02 21.89
N LEU A 203 -6.26 -33.44 21.98
CA LEU A 203 -6.45 -32.06 22.45
C LEU A 203 -6.65 -31.95 23.96
N GLU A 204 -6.60 -33.05 24.72
CA GLU A 204 -6.80 -33.10 26.18
C GLU A 204 -8.09 -32.37 26.63
N ILE A 205 -9.19 -32.56 25.91
CA ILE A 205 -10.49 -31.97 26.24
C ILE A 205 -11.28 -33.01 27.05
N GLU A 206 -11.57 -32.72 28.31
CA GLU A 206 -12.53 -33.52 29.09
C GLU A 206 -13.94 -33.36 28.51
N ASP A 207 -14.41 -34.39 27.82
CA ASP A 207 -15.80 -34.47 27.33
C ASP A 207 -16.62 -35.30 28.33
N ASP A 208 -17.36 -34.62 29.21
CA ASP A 208 -18.27 -35.27 30.18
C ASP A 208 -19.40 -36.07 29.50
N THR A 209 -19.63 -35.89 28.19
CA THR A 209 -20.61 -36.69 27.44
C THR A 209 -20.13 -38.11 27.11
N LEU A 210 -18.81 -38.39 27.22
CA LEU A 210 -18.24 -39.72 27.01
C LEU A 210 -18.34 -40.63 28.24
N LYS A 211 -18.59 -40.08 29.44
CA LYS A 211 -18.82 -40.87 30.67
C LYS A 211 -20.10 -41.71 30.62
N GLY A 212 -21.05 -41.37 29.75
CA GLY A 212 -22.34 -42.07 29.62
C GLY A 212 -22.36 -43.33 28.76
N ILE A 213 -21.26 -43.68 28.05
CA ILE A 213 -21.24 -44.85 27.14
C ILE A 213 -20.73 -46.13 27.84
N TYR A 214 -20.29 -46.02 29.10
CA TYR A 214 -19.78 -47.14 29.89
C TYR A 214 -20.80 -47.76 30.85
N ILE A 215 -22.05 -48.00 30.44
CA ILE A 215 -22.91 -48.99 31.11
C ILE A 215 -23.80 -49.65 30.05
N ASP A 216 -23.33 -50.74 29.44
CA ASP A 216 -24.07 -52.01 29.47
C ASP A 216 -23.20 -53.15 28.90
N LYS A 217 -22.57 -53.91 29.78
CA LYS A 217 -22.36 -55.34 29.54
C LYS A 217 -23.08 -56.05 30.66
N ALA A 218 -24.28 -56.50 30.32
CA ALA A 218 -25.17 -57.27 31.15
C ALA A 218 -24.45 -58.45 31.80
N THR A 219 -24.63 -58.52 33.11
CA THR A 219 -24.59 -59.72 33.94
C THR A 219 -25.60 -60.75 33.41
N THR A 220 -25.14 -61.88 32.87
CA THR A 220 -25.41 -63.27 33.30
C THR A 220 -24.80 -64.25 32.30
#